data_AF-A0A255PD21-F1
#
_entry.id   AF-A0A255PD21-F1
#
_cell.length_a   1.000
_cell.length_b   1.000
_cell.length_c   1.000
_cell.angle_alpha   90.00
_cell.angle_beta   90.00
_cell.angle_gamma   90.00
#
_symmetry.space_group_name_H-M   'P 1'
#
loop_
_entity.id
_entity.type
_entity.pdbx_description
1 polymer ?
#
loop_
_entity_poly.entity_id
_entity_poly.type
_entity_poly.pdbx_seq_one_letter_code
_entity_poly.pdbx_strand_id
1 'polypeptide(L)'
;MTTPEVSVALELERLRGTCETGFTRVDGQLALLVQRGDQTDKDIAELKAEVEALKRARWPLPSIAAVVSVSALGVTLWQAAGR
;
A
#
# COMPACT_ATOMS: atom_id res chain seq x y z
N MET A 1 -2.58 -61.35 -9.94
CA MET A 1 -1.39 -60.51 -10.12
C MET A 1 -1.69 -59.56 -11.27
N THR A 2 -1.88 -58.26 -10.99
CA THR A 2 -1.94 -57.27 -12.07
C THR A 2 -0.58 -57.27 -12.79
N THR A 3 -0.59 -57.17 -14.12
CA THR A 3 0.66 -57.04 -14.88
C THR A 3 1.39 -55.75 -14.48
N PRO A 4 2.73 -55.74 -14.48
CA PRO A 4 3.53 -54.60 -14.02
C PRO A 4 3.18 -53.29 -14.74
N GLU A 5 2.78 -53.36 -16.01
CA GLU A 5 2.35 -52.21 -16.82
C GLU A 5 1.10 -51.51 -16.25
N VAL A 6 0.12 -52.28 -15.78
CA VAL A 6 -1.13 -51.74 -15.19
C VAL A 6 -0.83 -51.02 -13.88
N SER A 7 0.13 -51.52 -13.11
CA SER A 7 0.56 -50.89 -11.86
C SER A 7 1.23 -49.53 -12.12
N VAL A 8 2.11 -49.44 -13.12
CA VAL A 8 2.78 -48.18 -13.48
C VAL A 8 1.77 -47.16 -13.99
N ALA A 9 0.83 -47.57 -14.85
CA ALA A 9 -0.23 -46.69 -15.32
C ALA A 9 -1.07 -46.11 -14.17
N LEU A 10 -1.38 -46.92 -13.15
CA LEU A 10 -2.11 -46.47 -11.98
C LEU A 10 -1.33 -45.47 -11.12
N GLU A 11 -0.02 -45.69 -10.93
CA GLU A 11 0.81 -44.74 -10.18
C GLU A 11 0.99 -43.42 -10.95
N LEU A 12 1.12 -43.46 -12.27
CA LEU A 12 1.15 -42.25 -13.10
C LEU A 12 -0.16 -41.47 -13.01
N GLU A 13 -1.29 -42.17 -13.01
CA GLU A 13 -2.61 -41.54 -12.83
C GLU A 13 -2.72 -40.84 -11.47
N ARG A 14 -2.25 -41.49 -10.41
CA ARG A 14 -2.22 -40.91 -9.05
C ARG A 14 -1.28 -39.71 -8.95
N LEU A 15 -0.11 -39.79 -9.58
CA LEU A 15 0.85 -38.70 -9.64
C LEU A 15 0.24 -37.51 -10.39
N ARG A 16 -0.43 -37.76 -11.53
CA ARG A 16 -1.16 -36.74 -12.29
C ARG A 16 -2.20 -36.05 -11.42
N GLY A 17 -3.06 -36.81 -10.73
CA GLY A 17 -4.09 -36.23 -9.85
C GLY A 17 -3.50 -35.39 -8.70
N THR A 18 -2.37 -35.82 -8.13
CA THR A 18 -1.65 -35.06 -7.10
C THR A 18 -1.07 -33.77 -7.67
N CYS A 19 -0.50 -33.81 -8.87
CA CYS A 19 0.03 -32.64 -9.57
C CYS A 19 -1.07 -31.63 -9.92
N GLU A 20 -2.20 -32.08 -10.49
CA GLU A 20 -3.34 -31.21 -10.83
C GLU A 20 -3.90 -30.51 -9.59
N THR A 21 -4.04 -31.24 -8.48
CA THR A 21 -4.46 -30.68 -7.18
C THR A 21 -3.44 -29.66 -6.68
N GLY A 22 -2.15 -29.97 -6.80
CA GLY A 22 -1.04 -29.08 -6.43
C GLY A 22 -1.06 -27.77 -7.24
N PHE A 23 -1.22 -27.85 -8.55
CA PHE A 23 -1.30 -26.67 -9.43
C PHE A 23 -2.52 -25.82 -9.12
N THR A 24 -3.70 -26.43 -8.95
CA THR A 24 -4.91 -25.71 -8.57
C THR A 24 -4.72 -24.92 -7.27
N ARG A 25 -4.02 -25.52 -6.28
CA ARG A 25 -3.69 -24.84 -5.03
C ARG A 25 -2.71 -23.69 -5.23
N VAL A 26 -1.65 -23.87 -6.00
CA VAL A 26 -0.64 -22.84 -6.27
C VAL A 26 -1.26 -21.66 -7.02
N ASP A 27 -2.07 -21.94 -8.05
CA ASP A 27 -2.77 -20.92 -8.82
C ASP A 27 -3.69 -20.09 -7.92
N GLY A 28 -4.42 -20.74 -7.00
CA GLY A 28 -5.23 -20.04 -6.00
C GLY A 28 -4.39 -19.17 -5.06
N GLN A 29 -3.24 -19.64 -4.60
CA GLN A 29 -2.34 -18.85 -3.75
C GLN A 29 -1.74 -17.65 -4.50
N LEU A 30 -1.37 -17.81 -5.77
CA LEU A 30 -0.88 -16.72 -6.61
C LEU A 30 -1.96 -15.68 -6.89
N ALA A 31 -3.19 -16.10 -7.18
CA ALA A 31 -4.32 -15.20 -7.36
C ALA A 31 -4.57 -14.36 -6.10
N LEU A 32 -4.50 -14.97 -4.91
CA LEU A 32 -4.62 -14.25 -3.64
C LEU A 32 -3.45 -13.28 -3.39
N LEU A 33 -2.23 -13.63 -3.79
CA LEU A 33 -1.07 -12.73 -3.69
C LEU A 33 -1.23 -11.50 -4.60
N VAL A 34 -1.68 -11.70 -5.84
CA VAL A 34 -1.98 -10.59 -6.77
C VAL A 34 -3.07 -9.70 -6.19
N GLN A 35 -4.19 -10.28 -5.74
CA GLN A 35 -5.28 -9.53 -5.13
C GLN A 35 -4.82 -8.70 -3.91
N ARG A 36 -3.98 -9.27 -3.04
CA ARG A 36 -3.43 -8.56 -1.89
C ARG A 36 -2.45 -7.46 -2.30
N GLY A 37 -1.67 -7.68 -3.36
CA GLY A 37 -0.83 -6.65 -3.98
C GLY A 37 -1.67 -5.46 -4.42
N ASP A 38 -2.71 -5.71 -5.22
CA ASP A 38 -3.63 -4.68 -5.70
C ASP A 38 -4.32 -3.94 -4.54
N GLN A 39 -4.69 -4.66 -3.48
CA GLN A 39 -5.26 -4.03 -2.28
C GLN A 39 -4.25 -3.13 -1.57
N THR A 40 -3.01 -3.59 -1.41
CA THR A 40 -1.95 -2.82 -0.77
C THR A 40 -1.64 -1.55 -1.56
N ASP A 41 -1.62 -1.64 -2.89
CA ASP A 41 -1.39 -0.48 -3.76
C ASP A 41 -2.52 0.56 -3.63
N LYS A 42 -3.78 0.12 -3.49
CA LYS A 42 -4.92 1.00 -3.21
C LYS A 42 -4.80 1.68 -1.85
N ASP A 43 -4.50 0.91 -0.80
CA ASP A 43 -4.35 1.43 0.56
C ASP A 43 -3.20 2.46 0.62
N ILE A 44 -2.09 2.21 -0.07
CA ILE A 44 -0.98 3.16 -0.20
C ILE A 44 -1.41 4.43 -0.93
N ALA A 45 -2.19 4.31 -2.01
CA ALA A 45 -2.68 5.46 -2.76
C ALA A 45 -3.63 6.33 -1.91
N GLU A 46 -4.51 5.70 -1.14
CA GLU A 46 -5.41 6.37 -0.19
C GLU A 46 -4.63 7.09 0.90
N LEU A 47 -3.70 6.41 1.57
CA LEU A 47 -2.84 7.01 2.60
C LEU A 47 -2.02 8.18 2.06
N LYS A 48 -1.52 8.11 0.83
CA LYS A 48 -0.82 9.23 0.19
C LYS A 48 -1.76 10.42 0.00
N ALA A 49 -2.99 10.20 -0.46
CA ALA A 49 -3.97 11.27 -0.63
C ALA A 49 -4.33 11.93 0.70
N GLU A 50 -4.53 11.13 1.76
CA GLU A 50 -4.78 11.63 3.11
C GLU A 50 -3.60 12.44 3.66
N VAL A 51 -2.36 11.95 3.49
CA VAL A 51 -1.16 12.67 3.88
C VAL A 51 -1.05 14.01 3.16
N GLU A 52 -1.35 14.08 1.86
CA GLU A 52 -1.34 15.34 1.12
C GLU A 52 -2.46 16.29 1.57
N ALA A 53 -3.64 15.77 1.93
CA ALA A 53 -4.71 16.56 2.53
C ALA A 53 -4.28 17.13 3.89
N LEU A 54 -3.67 16.31 4.75
CA LEU A 54 -3.14 16.73 6.05
C LEU A 54 -2.01 17.75 5.93
N LYS A 55 -1.08 17.56 4.98
CA LYS A 55 -0.04 18.55 4.69
C LYS A 55 -0.65 19.88 4.29
N ARG A 56 -1.60 19.88 3.35
CA ARG A 56 -2.31 21.09 2.92
C ARG A 56 -3.01 21.79 4.08
N ALA A 57 -3.63 21.04 4.99
CA ALA A 57 -4.24 21.58 6.20
C ALA A 57 -3.21 22.08 7.24
N ARG A 58 -1.97 21.57 7.21
CA ARG A 58 -0.90 22.00 8.11
C ARG A 58 -0.16 23.26 7.63
N TRP A 59 -0.08 23.54 6.34
CA TRP A 59 0.50 24.78 5.79
C TRP A 59 -0.14 26.11 6.26
N PRO A 60 -1.47 26.25 6.42
CA PRO A 60 -2.05 27.52 6.86
C PRO A 60 -1.58 27.95 8.24
N LEU A 61 -1.34 27.03 9.18
CA LEU A 61 -0.95 27.38 10.55
C LEU A 61 0.44 28.07 10.64
N PRO A 62 1.54 27.49 10.12
CA PRO A 62 2.84 28.16 10.05
C PRO A 62 2.82 29.42 9.19
N SER A 63 2.11 29.43 8.05
CA SER A 63 2.01 30.62 7.20
C SER A 63 1.31 31.77 7.91
N ILE A 64 0.21 31.51 8.63
CA ILE A 64 -0.47 32.51 9.45
C ILE A 64 0.45 32.99 10.57
N ALA A 65 1.14 32.09 11.27
CA ALA A 65 2.09 32.47 12.32
C ALA A 65 3.22 33.36 11.80
N ALA A 66 3.76 33.07 10.61
CA ALA A 66 4.77 33.90 9.97
C ALA A 66 4.24 35.29 9.59
N VAL A 67 3.03 35.39 9.04
CA VAL A 67 2.40 36.68 8.71
C VAL A 67 2.15 37.50 9.98
N VAL A 68 1.66 36.86 11.05
CA VAL A 68 1.42 37.51 12.34
C VAL A 68 2.74 38.00 12.95
N SER A 69 3.81 37.20 12.93
CA SER A 69 5.10 37.60 13.49
C SER A 69 5.73 38.75 12.71
N VAL A 70 5.68 38.74 11.38
CA VAL A 70 6.16 39.85 10.54
C VAL A 70 5.36 41.13 10.80
N SER A 71 4.03 41.03 10.93
CA SER A 71 3.17 42.17 11.24
C SER A 71 3.49 42.75 12.62
N ALA A 72 3.65 41.89 13.63
CA ALA A 72 4.02 42.28 14.99
C ALA A 72 5.41 42.95 15.04
N LEU A 73 6.38 42.45 14.28
CA LEU A 73 7.70 43.06 14.16
C LEU A 73 7.62 44.44 13.53
N GLY A 74 6.85 44.61 12.44
CA GLY A 74 6.66 45.91 11.80
C GLY A 74 6.03 46.95 12.75
N VAL A 75 5.01 46.54 13.50
CA VAL A 75 4.39 47.39 14.53
C VAL A 75 5.40 47.77 15.62
N THR A 76 6.18 46.80 16.10
CA THR A 76 7.20 47.04 17.13
C THR A 76 8.27 48.04 16.64
N LEU A 77 8.75 47.90 15.40
CA LEU A 77 9.74 48.81 14.82
C LEU A 77 9.18 50.22 14.63
N TRP A 78 7.92 50.34 14.20
CA TRP A 78 7.27 51.64 14.07
C TRP A 78 7.09 52.32 15.43
N GLN A 79 6.69 51.57 16.46
CA GLN A 79 6.59 52.09 17.83
C GLN A 79 7.95 52.51 18.40
N ALA A 80 9.02 51.78 18.07
CA ALA A 80 10.38 52.09 18.52
C ALA A 80 10.99 53.31 17.81
N ALA A 81 10.62 53.56 16.54
CA ALA A 81 11.15 54.66 15.74
C ALA A 81 10.31 55.95 15.83
N GLY A 82 9.01 55.82 16.08
CA GLY A 82 8.07 56.95 16.20
C GLY A 82 7.86 57.46 17.63
N ARG A 83 8.52 56.85 18.61
CA ARG A 83 8.62 57.32 19.99
C ARG A 83 9.98 57.95 20.23
#